data_AF-A0A2Z2KLT6-F1
#
_entry.id   AF-A0A2Z2KLT6-F1
#
_cell.length_a   1.000
_cell.length_b   1.000
_cell.length_c   1.000
_cell.angle_alpha   90.00
_cell.angle_beta   90.00
_cell.angle_gamma   90.00
#
_symmetry.space_group_name_H-M   'P 1'
#
loop_
_entity.id
_entity.type
_entity.pdbx_description
1 polymer ?
#
loop_
_entity_poly.entity_id
_entity_poly.type
_entity_poly.pdbx_seq_one_letter_code
_entity_poly.pdbx_strand_id
1 'polypeptide(L)'
;MKKKGREYTDGNISEALLAASEMYDGSLSVEQYKESKLKPSYMTILKRYHSFQAACLAAGVEYRRPNGREMDIDQIANALRKHFLSAGKLLTTTEYKKAELSPHVTTIYKLGISWSEAVELAGFDYNKSKEFGILVRKLSGDTSD
;
A
#
# COMPACT_ATOMS: atom_id res chain seq x y z
N MET A 1 -15.12 29.30 23.18
CA MET A 1 -13.75 29.16 23.73
C MET A 1 -12.89 28.35 22.76
N LYS A 2 -11.94 28.97 22.05
CA LYS A 2 -10.95 28.24 21.24
C LYS A 2 -9.87 27.73 22.19
N LYS A 3 -9.72 26.42 22.37
CA LYS A 3 -8.63 25.84 23.18
C LYS A 3 -7.30 26.29 22.56
N LYS A 4 -6.49 27.04 23.31
CA LYS A 4 -5.11 27.38 22.94
C LYS A 4 -4.39 26.04 22.72
N GLY A 5 -4.08 25.71 21.46
CA GLY A 5 -3.37 24.48 21.14
C GLY A 5 -2.06 24.48 21.90
N ARG A 6 -1.74 23.39 22.63
CA ARG A 6 -0.39 23.25 23.21
C ARG A 6 0.60 23.35 22.05
N GLU A 7 1.40 24.40 22.04
CA GLU A 7 2.50 24.52 21.10
C GLU A 7 3.59 23.56 21.59
N TYR A 8 3.85 22.52 20.80
CA TYR A 8 4.96 21.62 21.07
C TYR A 8 6.21 22.22 20.46
N THR A 9 7.27 22.28 21.26
CA THR A 9 8.60 22.68 20.81
C THR A 9 9.29 21.52 20.08
N ASP A 10 10.37 21.80 19.36
CA ASP A 10 11.21 20.77 18.74
C ASP A 10 11.78 19.79 19.77
N GLY A 11 12.12 20.29 20.96
CA GLY A 11 12.57 19.45 22.09
C GLY A 11 11.50 18.45 22.53
N ASN A 12 10.24 18.88 22.69
CA ASN A 12 9.16 17.98 23.10
C ASN A 12 8.84 16.92 22.04
N ILE A 13 9.01 17.25 20.75
CA ILE A 13 8.83 16.27 19.66
C ILE A 13 9.98 15.25 19.69
N SER A 14 11.21 15.71 19.88
CA SER A 14 12.39 14.86 19.90
C SER A 14 12.39 13.88 21.07
N GLU A 15 12.05 14.36 22.27
CA GLU A 15 11.88 13.52 23.47
C GLU A 15 10.83 12.42 23.24
N ALA A 16 9.69 12.76 22.63
CA ALA A 16 8.63 11.80 22.36
C ALA A 16 9.05 10.75 21.31
N LEU A 17 9.81 11.16 20.29
CA LEU A 17 10.32 10.25 19.27
C LEU A 17 11.40 9.31 19.83
N LEU A 18 12.29 9.82 20.68
CA LEU A 18 13.30 9.03 21.37
C LEU A 18 12.64 8.00 22.29
N ALA A 19 11.72 8.44 23.16
CA ALA A 19 10.97 7.55 24.04
C ALA A 19 10.20 6.48 23.25
N ALA A 20 9.59 6.84 22.12
CA ALA A 20 8.94 5.86 21.25
C ALA A 20 9.95 4.87 20.66
N SER A 21 11.11 5.34 20.19
CA SER A 21 12.13 4.48 19.59
C SER A 21 12.73 3.48 20.57
N GLU A 22 12.89 3.86 21.85
CA GLU A 22 13.33 2.95 22.92
C GLU A 22 12.35 1.80 23.14
N MET A 23 11.05 2.00 22.87
CA MET A 23 10.05 0.92 22.95
C MET A 23 10.13 -0.08 21.78
N TYR A 24 10.80 0.27 20.68
CA TYR A 24 10.84 -0.51 19.43
C TYR A 24 12.27 -0.76 18.93
N ASP A 25 13.19 -1.01 19.87
CA ASP A 25 14.59 -1.38 19.60
C ASP A 25 15.37 -0.35 18.76
N GLY A 26 15.12 0.94 19.01
CA GLY A 26 15.88 2.06 18.41
C GLY A 26 15.43 2.47 17.00
N SER A 27 14.49 1.74 16.40
CA SER A 27 13.90 2.09 15.09
C SER A 27 12.41 2.38 15.22
N LEU A 28 11.92 3.34 14.45
CA LEU A 28 10.54 3.81 14.58
C LEU A 28 9.84 3.94 13.23
N SER A 29 8.66 3.32 13.11
CA SER A 29 7.72 3.54 12.01
C SER A 29 6.58 4.47 12.42
N VAL A 30 5.80 4.93 11.43
CA VAL A 30 4.62 5.77 11.68
C VAL A 30 3.58 5.02 12.51
N GLU A 31 3.38 3.74 12.22
CA GLU A 31 2.43 2.85 12.90
C GLU A 31 2.86 2.64 14.37
N GLN A 32 4.13 2.31 14.59
CA GLN A 32 4.70 2.14 15.94
C GLN A 32 4.56 3.40 16.79
N TYR A 33 4.82 4.58 16.21
CA TYR A 33 4.62 5.84 16.94
C TYR A 33 3.14 6.10 17.26
N LYS A 34 2.21 5.81 16.34
CA LYS A 34 0.77 5.92 16.62
C LYS A 34 0.33 4.95 17.72
N GLU A 35 0.86 3.73 17.72
CA GLU A 35 0.59 2.69 18.71
C GLU A 35 1.14 3.03 20.10
N SER A 36 2.28 3.74 20.17
CA SER A 36 2.85 4.24 21.43
C SER A 36 1.91 5.18 22.19
N LYS A 37 0.93 5.79 21.50
CA LYS A 37 -0.01 6.81 22.02
C LYS A 37 0.66 8.02 22.69
N LEU A 38 1.97 8.20 22.48
CA LEU A 38 2.74 9.33 23.01
C LEU A 38 2.28 10.67 22.39
N LYS A 39 2.60 11.76 23.09
CA LYS A 39 2.36 13.12 22.64
C LYS A 39 3.70 13.80 22.36
N PRO A 40 3.81 14.63 21.31
CA PRO A 40 2.74 15.11 20.41
C PRO A 40 2.19 14.08 19.42
N SER A 41 1.00 14.33 18.86
CA SER A 41 0.40 13.41 17.88
C SER A 41 1.16 13.44 16.55
N TYR A 42 1.03 12.37 15.77
CA TYR A 42 1.56 12.30 14.40
C TYR A 42 1.24 13.55 13.56
N MET A 43 -0.01 14.04 13.62
CA MET A 43 -0.42 15.25 12.90
C MET A 43 0.30 16.52 13.37
N THR A 44 0.58 16.63 14.67
CA THR A 44 1.35 17.75 15.22
C THR A 44 2.80 17.70 14.74
N ILE A 45 3.42 16.51 14.70
CA ILE A 45 4.77 16.32 14.19
C ILE A 45 4.83 16.71 12.71
N LEU A 46 3.89 16.22 11.89
CA LEU A 46 3.82 16.57 10.47
C LEU A 46 3.66 18.07 10.24
N LYS A 47 2.85 18.77 11.06
CA LYS A 47 2.65 20.21 10.91
C LYS A 47 3.96 21.00 11.12
N ARG A 48 4.86 20.48 11.94
CA ARG A 48 6.11 21.16 12.33
C ARG A 48 7.31 20.76 11.45
N TYR A 49 7.45 19.47 11.14
CA TYR A 49 8.59 18.93 10.40
C TYR A 49 8.28 18.57 8.94
N HIS A 50 7.04 18.74 8.50
CA HIS A 50 6.51 18.39 7.17
C HIS A 50 6.51 16.89 6.83
N SER A 51 7.38 16.10 7.44
CA SER A 51 7.41 14.65 7.35
C SER A 51 7.84 14.00 8.66
N PHE A 52 7.35 12.79 8.90
CA PHE A 52 7.74 12.02 10.08
C PHE A 52 9.19 11.55 10.00
N GLN A 53 9.68 11.23 8.79
CA GLN A 53 11.09 10.93 8.55
C GLN A 53 12.00 12.10 8.94
N ALA A 54 11.65 13.33 8.57
CA ALA A 54 12.44 14.51 8.94
C ALA A 54 12.47 14.73 10.46
N ALA A 55 11.36 14.47 11.15
CA ALA A 55 11.30 14.55 12.60
C ALA A 55 12.18 13.49 13.28
N CYS A 56 12.13 12.24 12.81
CA CYS A 56 12.99 11.16 13.32
C CYS A 56 14.48 11.49 13.10
N LEU A 57 14.82 11.97 11.90
CA LEU A 57 16.19 12.39 11.58
C LEU A 57 16.67 13.52 12.51
N ALA A 58 15.82 14.51 12.78
CA ALA A 58 16.15 15.60 13.69
C ALA A 58 16.30 15.14 15.16
N ALA A 59 15.58 14.08 15.55
CA ALA A 59 15.67 13.47 16.86
C ALA A 59 16.80 12.42 16.98
N GLY A 60 17.53 12.12 15.90
CA GLY A 60 18.55 11.06 15.89
C GLY A 60 17.99 9.64 15.94
N VAL A 61 16.70 9.46 15.59
CA VAL A 61 16.00 8.18 15.59
C VAL A 61 16.04 7.57 14.20
N GLU A 62 16.34 6.28 14.11
CA GLU A 62 16.28 5.55 12.85
C GLU A 62 14.82 5.39 12.39
N TYR A 63 14.48 6.00 11.26
CA TYR A 63 13.14 5.89 10.69
C TYR A 63 13.01 4.62 9.86
N ARG A 64 12.21 3.68 10.35
CA ARG A 64 11.78 2.51 9.56
C ARG A 64 10.63 2.93 8.68
N ARG A 65 10.91 3.08 7.38
CA ARG A 65 9.84 3.29 6.40
C ARG A 65 8.83 2.15 6.53
N PRO A 66 7.52 2.45 6.57
CA PRO A 66 6.53 1.41 6.35
C PRO A 66 6.87 0.81 4.98
N ASN A 67 7.17 -0.48 4.93
CA ASN A 67 7.23 -1.19 3.66
C ASN A 67 5.87 -0.96 3.02
N GLY A 68 5.82 -0.13 1.96
CA GLY A 68 4.57 0.36 1.41
C GLY A 68 3.70 -0.83 1.09
N ARG A 69 2.60 -1.00 1.85
CA ARG A 69 1.69 -2.17 1.87
C ARG A 69 2.20 -3.30 0.97
N GLU A 70 3.02 -4.17 1.52
CA GLU A 70 3.38 -5.41 0.82
C GLU A 70 2.05 -6.15 0.57
N MET A 71 1.64 -6.17 -0.70
CA MET A 71 0.53 -7.03 -1.11
C MET A 71 1.09 -8.43 -1.19
N ASP A 72 0.43 -9.35 -0.51
CA ASP A 72 0.72 -10.77 -0.68
C ASP A 72 0.21 -11.26 -2.05
N ILE A 73 0.61 -12.48 -2.42
CA ILE A 73 0.27 -13.09 -3.71
C ILE A 73 -1.26 -13.20 -3.89
N ASP A 74 -2.00 -13.54 -2.83
CA ASP A 74 -3.45 -13.72 -2.87
C ASP A 74 -4.19 -12.40 -3.12
N GLN A 75 -3.71 -11.32 -2.51
CA GLN A 75 -4.22 -9.97 -2.72
C GLN A 75 -3.98 -9.51 -4.16
N ILE A 76 -2.81 -9.79 -4.73
CA ILE A 76 -2.51 -9.50 -6.13
C ILE A 76 -3.42 -10.31 -7.05
N ALA A 77 -3.52 -11.62 -6.85
CA ALA A 77 -4.36 -12.51 -7.66
C ALA A 77 -5.82 -12.07 -7.65
N ASN A 78 -6.37 -11.71 -6.48
CA ASN A 78 -7.73 -11.23 -6.35
C ASN A 78 -7.94 -9.85 -7.01
N ALA A 79 -6.97 -8.95 -6.93
CA ALA A 79 -7.04 -7.65 -7.60
C ALA A 79 -7.04 -7.82 -9.13
N LEU A 80 -6.11 -8.61 -9.66
CA LEU A 80 -6.04 -8.92 -11.09
C LEU A 80 -7.33 -9.57 -11.60
N ARG A 81 -7.87 -10.53 -10.86
CA ARG A 81 -9.15 -11.17 -11.19
C ARG A 81 -10.27 -10.16 -11.34
N LYS A 82 -10.43 -9.24 -10.38
CA LYS A 82 -11.45 -8.19 -10.44
C LYS A 82 -11.26 -7.29 -11.67
N HIS A 83 -10.02 -6.91 -11.96
CA HIS A 83 -9.72 -6.05 -13.12
C HIS A 83 -10.03 -6.74 -14.44
N PHE A 84 -9.68 -8.00 -14.61
CA PHE A 84 -9.98 -8.73 -15.84
C PHE A 84 -11.48 -8.94 -16.05
N LEU A 85 -12.21 -9.29 -14.98
CA LEU A 85 -13.66 -9.42 -15.05
C LEU A 85 -14.32 -8.08 -15.36
N SER A 86 -13.89 -6.99 -14.72
CA SER A 86 -14.41 -5.65 -14.98
C SER A 86 -14.10 -5.15 -16.39
N ALA A 87 -12.94 -5.52 -16.94
CA ALA A 87 -12.55 -5.15 -18.30
C ALA A 87 -13.18 -6.06 -19.37
N GLY A 88 -13.75 -7.20 -18.97
CA GLY A 88 -14.28 -8.22 -19.88
C GLY A 88 -13.20 -8.91 -20.73
N LYS A 89 -11.91 -8.71 -20.42
CA LYS A 89 -10.76 -9.32 -21.11
C LYS A 89 -9.57 -9.49 -20.17
N LEU A 90 -8.68 -10.42 -20.52
CA LEU A 90 -7.33 -10.47 -19.94
C LEU A 90 -6.53 -9.29 -20.48
N LEU A 91 -6.07 -8.43 -19.57
CA LEU A 91 -5.25 -7.27 -19.92
C LEU A 91 -3.80 -7.72 -20.14
N THR A 92 -3.18 -7.21 -21.20
CA THR A 92 -1.72 -7.28 -21.35
C THR A 92 -1.06 -6.38 -20.31
N THR A 93 0.22 -6.63 -20.01
CA THR A 93 0.99 -5.79 -19.08
C THR A 93 0.99 -4.31 -19.49
N THR A 94 1.00 -4.03 -20.80
CA THR A 94 0.96 -2.66 -21.34
C THR A 94 -0.40 -1.99 -21.12
N GLU A 95 -1.49 -2.70 -21.41
CA GLU A 95 -2.85 -2.19 -21.17
C GLU A 95 -3.10 -1.94 -19.68
N TYR A 96 -2.66 -2.88 -18.83
CA TYR A 96 -2.80 -2.76 -17.39
C TYR A 96 -2.04 -1.55 -16.82
N LYS A 97 -0.80 -1.32 -17.28
CA LYS A 97 -0.02 -0.12 -16.94
C LYS A 97 -0.71 1.16 -17.41
N LYS A 98 -1.22 1.18 -18.65
CA LYS A 98 -1.89 2.35 -19.23
C LYS A 98 -3.19 2.69 -18.52
N ALA A 99 -3.88 1.67 -17.99
CA ALA A 99 -5.09 1.85 -17.19
C ALA A 99 -4.82 2.29 -15.74
N GLU A 100 -3.54 2.46 -15.35
CA GLU A 100 -3.11 2.90 -14.02
C GLU A 100 -3.73 2.09 -12.87
N LEU A 101 -3.93 0.79 -13.10
CA LEU A 101 -4.57 -0.11 -12.16
C LEU A 101 -3.61 -0.52 -11.01
N SER A 102 -4.20 -0.82 -9.86
CA SER A 102 -3.49 -1.32 -8.68
C SER A 102 -3.78 -2.80 -8.45
N PRO A 103 -2.78 -3.65 -8.16
CA PRO A 103 -1.37 -3.35 -7.86
C PRO A 103 -0.56 -2.93 -9.09
N HIS A 104 0.40 -2.01 -8.92
CA HIS A 104 1.32 -1.65 -10.00
C HIS A 104 2.14 -2.87 -10.44
N VAL A 105 2.47 -2.97 -11.73
CA VAL A 105 3.23 -4.11 -12.28
C VAL A 105 4.56 -4.32 -11.56
N THR A 106 5.21 -3.25 -11.10
CA THR A 106 6.44 -3.33 -10.29
C THR A 106 6.21 -4.06 -8.97
N THR A 107 5.05 -3.91 -8.33
CA THR A 107 4.69 -4.63 -7.10
C THR A 107 4.54 -6.13 -7.35
N ILE A 108 3.98 -6.50 -8.51
CA ILE A 108 3.85 -7.89 -8.93
C ILE A 108 5.24 -8.52 -9.12
N TYR A 109 6.13 -7.87 -9.87
CA TYR A 109 7.49 -8.36 -10.10
C TYR A 109 8.36 -8.41 -8.83
N LYS A 110 8.10 -7.55 -7.84
CA LYS A 110 8.81 -7.61 -6.55
C LYS A 110 8.55 -8.90 -5.78
N LEU A 111 7.43 -9.58 -6.04
CA LEU A 111 7.14 -10.91 -5.47
C LEU A 111 7.82 -12.06 -6.25
N GLY A 112 8.60 -11.74 -7.29
CA GLY A 112 9.28 -12.75 -8.11
C GLY A 112 8.37 -13.48 -9.09
N ILE A 113 7.11 -13.06 -9.24
CA ILE A 113 6.16 -13.65 -10.20
C ILE A 113 6.11 -12.84 -11.49
N SER A 114 6.11 -13.56 -12.62
CA SER A 114 5.89 -12.99 -13.95
C SER A 114 4.43 -12.58 -14.15
N TRP A 115 4.15 -11.82 -15.22
CA TRP A 115 2.78 -11.43 -15.53
C TRP A 115 1.90 -12.63 -15.91
N SER A 116 2.45 -13.62 -16.63
CA SER A 116 1.75 -14.87 -16.96
C SER A 116 1.37 -15.65 -15.71
N GLU A 117 2.30 -15.82 -14.78
CA GLU A 117 2.02 -16.50 -13.50
C GLU A 117 0.98 -15.73 -12.69
N ALA A 118 1.03 -14.39 -12.68
CA ALA A 118 0.03 -13.59 -11.98
C ALA A 118 -1.38 -13.75 -12.57
N VAL A 119 -1.49 -13.93 -13.90
CA VAL A 119 -2.77 -14.23 -14.58
C VAL A 119 -3.29 -15.63 -14.22
N GLU A 120 -2.38 -16.61 -14.15
CA GLU A 120 -2.71 -17.98 -13.72
C GLU A 120 -3.16 -18.04 -12.26
N LEU A 121 -2.47 -17.32 -11.36
CA LEU A 121 -2.86 -17.16 -9.96
C LEU A 121 -4.22 -16.46 -9.81
N ALA A 122 -4.54 -15.53 -10.72
CA ALA A 122 -5.88 -14.93 -10.80
C ALA A 122 -6.94 -15.93 -11.29
N GLY A 123 -6.57 -17.15 -11.67
CA GLY A 123 -7.46 -18.24 -12.08
C GLY A 123 -7.76 -18.27 -13.57
N PHE A 124 -6.90 -17.68 -14.41
CA PHE A 124 -7.10 -17.64 -15.86
C PHE A 124 -5.89 -18.17 -16.61
N ASP A 125 -6.14 -18.82 -17.75
CA ASP A 125 -5.08 -19.25 -18.65
C ASP A 125 -4.63 -18.06 -19.52
N TYR A 126 -3.36 -17.65 -19.35
CA TYR A 126 -2.75 -16.53 -20.06
C TYR A 126 -2.85 -16.66 -21.59
N ASN A 127 -2.78 -17.89 -22.11
CA ASN A 127 -2.80 -18.14 -23.56
C ASN A 127 -4.23 -18.15 -24.14
N LYS A 128 -5.25 -18.16 -23.29
CA LYS A 128 -6.66 -18.33 -23.68
C LYS A 128 -7.48 -17.04 -23.58
N SER A 129 -6.90 -15.91 -23.97
CA SER A 129 -7.59 -14.61 -23.96
C SER A 129 -8.89 -14.59 -24.79
N LYS A 130 -8.97 -15.38 -25.88
CA LYS A 130 -10.19 -15.54 -26.69
C LYS A 130 -11.29 -16.31 -25.95
N GLU A 131 -10.93 -17.31 -25.15
CA GLU A 131 -11.88 -18.10 -24.36
C GLU A 131 -12.38 -17.31 -23.13
N PHE A 132 -11.58 -16.36 -22.63
CA PHE A 132 -11.98 -15.48 -21.53
C PHE A 132 -13.26 -14.70 -21.83
N GLY A 133 -13.42 -14.17 -23.05
CA GLY A 133 -14.63 -13.45 -23.43
C GLY A 133 -15.90 -14.32 -23.34
N ILE A 134 -15.77 -15.62 -23.60
CA ILE A 134 -16.85 -16.60 -23.45
C ILE A 134 -17.13 -16.84 -21.96
N LEU A 135 -16.08 -16.97 -21.14
CA LEU A 135 -16.20 -17.15 -19.68
C LEU A 135 -16.90 -15.97 -19.02
N VAL A 136 -16.54 -14.73 -19.38
CA VAL A 136 -17.18 -13.52 -18.84
C VAL A 136 -18.66 -13.49 -19.19
N ARG A 137 -19.05 -13.77 -20.44
CA ARG A 137 -20.47 -13.83 -20.83
C ARG A 137 -21.25 -14.84 -20.01
N LYS A 138 -20.66 -16.02 -19.77
CA LYS A 138 -21.25 -17.08 -18.94
C LYS A 138 -21.40 -16.66 -17.47
N LEU A 139 -20.43 -15.94 -16.91
CA LEU A 139 -20.45 -15.46 -15.52
C LEU A 139 -21.37 -14.24 -15.34
N SER A 140 -21.54 -13.42 -16.37
CA SER A 140 -22.40 -12.23 -16.36
C SER A 140 -23.89 -12.55 -16.57
N GLY A 141 -24.26 -13.81 -16.81
CA GLY A 141 -25.66 -14.25 -16.95
C GLY A 141 -26.34 -13.79 -18.24
N ASP A 142 -25.58 -13.34 -19.25
CA ASP A 142 -26.12 -12.85 -20.51
C ASP A 142 -26.30 -14.02 -21.49
N THR A 143 -27.27 -14.88 -21.20
CA THR A 143 -27.88 -15.79 -22.18
C THR A 143 -29.05 -15.05 -22.82
N SER A 144 -28.76 -14.19 -23.80
CA SER A 144 -29.79 -13.73 -24.72
C SER A 144 -30.00 -14.82 -25.77
N ASP A 145 -31.10 -15.56 -25.60
CA ASP A 145 -31.73 -16.48 -26.56
C ASP A 145 -32.22 -15.72 -27.80
#